data_AF-A0A6P7G9W7-F1
#
_entry.id   AF-A0A6P7G9W7-F1
#
_cell.length_a   1.000
_cell.length_b   1.000
_cell.length_c   1.000
_cell.angle_alpha   90.00
_cell.angle_beta   90.00
_cell.angle_gamma   90.00
#
_symmetry.space_group_name_H-M   'P 1'
#
loop_
_entity.id
_entity.type
_entity.pdbx_description
1 polymer ?
#
loop_
_entity_poly.entity_id
_entity_poly.type
_entity_poly.pdbx_seq_one_letter_code
_entity_poly.pdbx_strand_id
1 'polypeptide(L)'
;IKSESFLEDLNNILNSGDVPNIYQPDELDKIYQSMKGLVQEMGLTATKSNLFAVYQKEVRTNLHNVITMSPIGEVFRARLRQFPALVNNCTIDWFSPWPDTALQSVALRFLKEVEDFDVSESILQGIVMTFQYMHASVVEASERFKQELSRHNYVTPTSYLELLSSYTELMNKKKGSLTEGVGRLKTGLGKLQTTAEEVKILQSQLKELKPLLEEAARDADIMITKIAADTVIAEETKEIVEKEEQAAAEKAYETQNIAEDAQRDLDEALPALLAAEASLKALNKNDIIEVRSMKRPPAGVVYVIEAICIVKNIKPNKVSR
;
A
#
# COMPACT_ATOMS: atom_id res chain seq x y z
N ILE A 1 21.64 -58.51 9.84
CA ILE A 1 22.85 -59.36 9.70
C ILE A 1 22.77 -60.06 8.35
N LYS A 2 23.65 -59.71 7.41
CA LYS A 2 23.65 -60.25 6.03
C LYS A 2 24.58 -61.46 5.86
N SER A 3 25.63 -61.56 6.68
CA SER A 3 26.57 -62.68 6.71
C SER A 3 26.66 -63.24 8.13
N GLU A 4 26.74 -64.57 8.26
CA GLU A 4 26.90 -65.24 9.56
C GLU A 4 28.31 -65.06 10.14
N SER A 5 29.32 -64.84 9.29
CA SER A 5 30.70 -64.56 9.70
C SER A 5 30.80 -63.41 10.70
N PHE A 6 29.92 -62.41 10.57
CA PHE A 6 29.91 -61.26 11.48
C PHE A 6 29.52 -61.63 12.92
N LEU A 7 28.66 -62.64 13.09
CA LEU A 7 28.30 -63.12 14.43
C LEU A 7 29.41 -63.96 15.05
N GLU A 8 30.18 -64.66 14.21
CA GLU A 8 31.37 -65.37 14.64
C GLU A 8 32.44 -64.38 15.14
N ASP A 9 32.68 -63.31 14.39
CA ASP A 9 33.60 -62.23 14.79
C ASP A 9 33.14 -61.59 16.11
N LEU A 10 31.86 -61.25 16.24
CA LEU A 10 31.31 -60.71 17.49
C LEU A 10 31.46 -61.70 18.66
N ASN A 11 31.23 -62.98 18.43
CA ASN A 11 31.42 -64.01 19.45
C ASN A 11 32.89 -64.10 19.88
N ASN A 12 33.84 -63.95 18.96
CA ASN A 12 35.26 -63.90 19.28
C ASN A 12 35.62 -62.63 20.06
N ILE A 13 35.11 -61.46 19.66
CA ILE A 13 35.30 -60.20 20.41
C ILE A 13 34.75 -60.32 21.84
N LEU A 14 33.58 -60.92 22.02
CA LEU A 14 32.96 -61.07 23.34
C LEU A 14 33.68 -62.09 24.23
N ASN A 15 34.29 -63.14 23.67
CA ASN A 15 35.00 -64.17 24.45
C ASN A 15 36.46 -63.80 24.71
N SER A 16 37.23 -63.49 23.66
CA SER A 16 38.67 -63.25 23.72
C SER A 16 39.05 -61.77 23.70
N GLY A 17 38.14 -60.86 23.32
CA GLY A 17 38.48 -59.46 23.08
C GLY A 17 39.29 -59.24 21.80
N ASP A 18 39.30 -60.23 20.91
CA ASP A 18 40.12 -60.27 19.70
C ASP A 18 39.50 -61.21 18.66
N VAL A 19 39.77 -60.95 17.38
CA VAL A 19 39.30 -61.75 16.24
C VAL A 19 40.50 -62.41 15.56
N PRO A 20 40.49 -63.74 15.36
CA PRO A 20 41.60 -64.42 14.70
C PRO A 20 41.90 -63.86 13.31
N ASN A 21 43.19 -63.70 12.99
CA ASN A 21 43.70 -63.21 11.69
C ASN A 21 43.19 -61.82 11.26
N ILE A 22 42.77 -60.97 12.21
CA ILE A 22 42.38 -59.60 11.90
C ILE A 22 43.57 -58.69 11.57
N TYR A 23 44.73 -58.94 12.20
CA TYR A 23 45.92 -58.10 12.05
C TYR A 23 46.91 -58.68 11.04
N GLN A 24 47.42 -57.82 10.15
CA GLN A 24 48.59 -58.14 9.33
C GLN A 24 49.89 -58.03 10.15
N PRO A 25 50.98 -58.70 9.72
CA PRO A 25 52.25 -58.69 10.47
C PRO A 25 52.81 -57.29 10.74
N ASP A 26 52.66 -56.36 9.80
CA ASP A 26 53.12 -54.97 9.94
C ASP A 26 52.27 -54.16 10.92
N GLU A 27 50.99 -54.51 11.09
CA GLU A 27 50.09 -53.90 12.06
C GLU A 27 50.39 -54.37 13.48
N LEU A 28 50.70 -55.66 13.65
CA LEU A 28 51.14 -56.20 14.93
C LEU A 28 52.42 -55.54 15.43
N ASP A 29 53.40 -55.30 14.54
CA ASP A 29 54.64 -54.62 14.91
C ASP A 29 54.39 -53.18 15.38
N LYS A 30 53.43 -52.46 14.77
CA LYS A 30 53.00 -51.12 15.23
C LYS A 30 52.36 -51.20 16.62
N ILE A 31 51.46 -52.16 16.85
CA ILE A 31 50.81 -52.36 18.15
C ILE A 31 51.85 -52.65 19.23
N TYR A 32 52.83 -53.52 18.96
CA TYR A 32 53.90 -53.85 19.90
C TYR A 32 54.77 -52.64 20.24
N GLN A 33 55.07 -51.77 19.27
CA GLN A 33 55.82 -50.54 19.52
C GLN A 33 55.04 -49.59 20.43
N SER A 34 53.74 -49.40 20.17
CA SER A 34 52.87 -48.52 20.97
C SER A 34 52.66 -49.02 22.40
N MET A 35 52.56 -50.33 22.61
CA MET A 35 52.30 -50.92 23.93
C MET A 35 53.56 -51.03 24.81
N LYS A 36 54.75 -50.84 24.25
CA LYS A 36 56.02 -51.06 24.95
C LYS A 36 56.19 -50.16 26.17
N GLY A 37 55.82 -48.88 26.07
CA GLY A 37 55.87 -47.95 27.20
C GLY A 37 54.96 -48.39 28.34
N LEU A 38 53.72 -48.73 28.02
CA LEU A 38 52.69 -49.15 28.97
C LEU A 38 53.08 -50.45 29.71
N VAL A 39 53.65 -51.43 29.00
CA VAL A 39 54.14 -52.68 29.61
C VAL A 39 55.34 -52.46 30.53
N GLN A 40 56.24 -51.55 30.18
CA GLN A 40 57.39 -51.18 31.02
C GLN A 40 56.96 -50.44 32.29
N GLU A 41 55.98 -49.55 32.20
CA GLU A 41 55.38 -48.87 33.34
C GLU A 41 54.67 -49.84 34.29
N MET A 42 54.05 -50.90 33.76
CA MET A 42 53.47 -52.00 34.53
C MET A 42 54.51 -52.97 35.13
N GLY A 43 55.81 -52.75 34.90
CA GLY A 43 56.90 -53.58 35.43
C GLY A 43 57.03 -54.97 34.80
N LEU A 44 56.38 -55.20 33.66
CA LEU A 44 56.40 -56.47 32.94
C LEU A 44 57.52 -56.50 31.90
N THR A 45 58.06 -57.68 31.61
CA THR A 45 59.06 -57.84 30.54
C THR A 45 58.40 -57.65 29.17
N ALA A 46 59.03 -56.87 28.29
CA ALA A 46 58.54 -56.54 26.95
C ALA A 46 58.68 -57.70 25.95
N THR A 47 58.07 -58.84 26.27
CA THR A 47 57.91 -59.98 25.34
C THR A 47 56.71 -59.74 24.44
N LYS A 48 56.71 -60.29 23.22
CA LYS A 48 55.56 -60.17 22.29
C LYS A 48 54.24 -60.63 22.92
N SER A 49 54.29 -61.69 23.73
CA SER A 49 53.12 -62.20 24.47
C SER A 49 52.58 -61.20 25.49
N ASN A 50 53.46 -60.56 26.27
CA ASN A 50 53.03 -59.59 27.30
C ASN A 50 52.50 -58.31 26.65
N LEU A 51 53.12 -57.83 25.57
CA LEU A 51 52.65 -56.67 24.81
C LEU A 51 51.25 -56.90 24.25
N PHE A 52 51.00 -58.08 23.66
CA PHE A 52 49.68 -58.41 23.12
C PHE A 52 48.63 -58.63 24.22
N ALA A 53 48.98 -59.27 25.33
CA ALA A 53 48.07 -59.50 26.43
C ALA A 53 47.61 -58.18 27.09
N VAL A 54 48.53 -57.22 27.23
CA VAL A 54 48.21 -55.87 27.72
C VAL A 54 47.35 -55.11 26.72
N TYR A 55 47.67 -55.17 25.42
CA TYR A 55 46.80 -54.62 24.37
C TYR A 55 45.38 -55.18 24.43
N GLN A 56 45.20 -56.51 24.47
CA GLN A 56 43.89 -57.15 24.56
C GLN A 56 43.14 -56.78 25.85
N LYS A 57 43.85 -56.51 26.94
CA LYS A 57 43.24 -56.01 28.18
C LYS A 57 42.72 -54.58 28.02
N GLU A 58 43.50 -53.70 27.40
CA GLU A 58 43.09 -52.33 27.09
C GLU A 58 41.91 -52.30 26.12
N VAL A 59 41.93 -53.12 25.07
CA VAL A 59 40.81 -53.25 24.12
C VAL A 59 39.54 -53.70 24.84
N ARG A 60 39.60 -54.73 25.68
CA ARG A 60 38.43 -55.20 26.43
C ARG A 60 37.88 -54.18 27.41
N THR A 61 38.74 -53.34 27.99
CA THR A 61 38.33 -52.31 28.96
C THR A 61 37.65 -51.13 28.27
N ASN A 62 38.08 -50.79 27.05
CA ASN A 62 37.62 -49.59 26.34
C ASN A 62 36.58 -49.88 25.24
N LEU A 63 36.41 -51.12 24.81
CA LEU A 63 35.45 -51.50 23.77
C LEU A 63 34.11 -51.93 24.38
N HIS A 64 33.10 -51.08 24.26
CA HIS A 64 31.72 -51.40 24.63
C HIS A 64 30.89 -51.69 23.39
N ASN A 65 30.37 -52.92 23.28
CA ASN A 65 29.54 -53.35 22.16
C ASN A 65 28.06 -53.34 22.57
N VAL A 66 27.22 -52.68 21.77
CA VAL A 66 25.76 -52.71 21.92
C VAL A 66 25.16 -53.40 20.70
N ILE A 67 24.44 -54.51 20.94
CA ILE A 67 23.88 -55.34 19.88
C ILE A 67 22.36 -55.27 19.97
N THR A 68 21.70 -54.85 18.91
CA THR A 68 20.24 -54.82 18.81
C THR A 68 19.76 -55.97 17.94
N MET A 69 18.94 -56.85 18.52
CA MET A 69 18.32 -57.97 17.81
C MET A 69 16.82 -57.95 18.01
N SER A 70 16.07 -58.29 16.95
CA SER A 70 14.63 -58.53 17.09
C SER A 70 14.41 -59.91 17.72
N PRO A 71 13.58 -60.02 18.79
CA PRO A 71 13.26 -61.30 19.42
C PRO A 71 12.28 -62.15 18.57
N ILE A 72 11.82 -61.61 17.43
CA ILE A 72 10.82 -62.24 16.58
C ILE A 72 11.48 -63.23 15.63
N GLY A 73 10.96 -64.46 15.62
CA GLY A 73 11.35 -65.51 14.68
C GLY A 73 12.31 -66.57 15.25
N GLU A 74 12.43 -67.68 14.52
CA GLU A 74 13.25 -68.82 14.94
C GLU A 74 14.75 -68.56 14.80
N VAL A 75 15.13 -67.71 13.84
CA VAL A 75 16.52 -67.33 13.54
C VAL A 75 17.22 -66.73 14.76
N PHE A 76 16.51 -65.91 15.56
CA PHE A 76 17.06 -65.34 16.79
C PHE A 76 17.43 -66.44 17.80
N ARG A 77 16.53 -67.39 18.03
CA ARG A 77 16.76 -68.51 18.95
C ARG A 77 17.86 -69.46 18.45
N ALA A 78 17.97 -69.67 17.14
CA ALA A 78 19.05 -70.45 16.55
C ALA A 78 20.41 -69.78 16.79
N ARG A 79 20.50 -68.46 16.56
CA ARG A 79 21.74 -67.68 16.77
C ARG A 79 22.18 -67.65 18.23
N LEU A 80 21.26 -67.48 19.18
CA LEU A 80 21.61 -67.51 20.61
C LEU A 80 22.14 -68.89 21.05
N ARG A 81 21.64 -69.98 20.44
CA ARG A 81 22.16 -71.33 20.71
C ARG A 81 23.53 -71.56 20.07
N GLN A 82 23.78 -71.01 18.89
CA GLN A 82 25.06 -71.11 18.19
C GLN A 82 26.16 -70.27 18.85
N PHE A 83 25.82 -69.09 19.37
CA PHE A 83 26.76 -68.11 19.92
C PHE A 83 26.42 -67.77 21.38
N PRO A 84 26.79 -68.63 22.35
CA PRO A 84 26.43 -68.45 23.75
C PRO A 84 27.07 -67.22 24.41
N ALA A 85 28.16 -66.67 23.85
CA ALA A 85 28.80 -65.47 24.40
C ALA A 85 27.90 -64.24 24.37
N LEU A 86 26.93 -64.19 23.43
CA LEU A 86 25.93 -63.12 23.36
C LEU A 86 25.02 -63.07 24.60
N VAL A 87 24.87 -64.19 25.30
CA VAL A 87 24.05 -64.28 26.52
C VAL A 87 24.93 -64.25 27.77
N ASN A 88 26.08 -64.93 27.73
CA ASN A 88 26.94 -65.06 28.90
C ASN A 88 27.74 -63.79 29.20
N ASN A 89 28.16 -63.05 28.17
CA ASN A 89 29.08 -61.91 28.31
C ASN A 89 28.40 -60.57 28.00
N CYS A 90 27.08 -60.54 27.79
CA CYS A 90 26.31 -59.32 27.58
C CYS A 90 25.15 -59.24 28.58
N THR A 91 24.84 -58.01 29.00
CA THR A 91 23.61 -57.74 29.74
C THR A 91 22.44 -57.66 28.76
N ILE A 92 21.37 -58.40 29.05
CA ILE A 92 20.16 -58.40 28.23
C ILE A 92 19.23 -57.29 28.71
N ASP A 93 18.88 -56.37 27.82
CA ASP A 93 17.86 -55.35 28.02
C ASP A 93 16.64 -55.64 27.11
N TRP A 94 15.46 -55.75 27.72
CA TRP A 94 14.22 -56.10 27.02
C TRP A 94 13.40 -54.86 26.71
N PHE A 95 13.30 -54.53 25.41
CA PHE A 95 12.41 -53.48 24.93
C PHE A 95 10.97 -54.00 24.87
N SER A 96 10.21 -53.70 25.92
CA SER A 96 8.79 -54.02 26.00
C SER A 96 7.93 -52.98 25.28
N PRO A 97 6.71 -53.34 24.83
CA PRO A 97 5.74 -52.38 24.35
C PRO A 97 5.51 -51.26 25.37
N TRP A 98 5.24 -50.05 24.90
CA TRP A 98 5.00 -48.92 25.79
C TRP A 98 3.73 -49.14 26.61
N PRO A 99 3.78 -48.96 27.94
CA PRO A 99 2.58 -49.00 28.76
C PRO A 99 1.69 -47.79 28.45
N ASP A 100 0.42 -47.88 28.83
CA ASP A 100 -0.55 -46.80 28.62
C ASP A 100 -0.09 -45.47 29.20
N THR A 101 0.55 -45.50 30.37
CA THR A 101 1.11 -44.31 31.02
C THR A 101 2.21 -43.65 30.19
N ALA A 102 3.04 -44.43 29.49
CA ALA A 102 4.07 -43.92 28.60
C ALA A 102 3.46 -43.31 27.33
N LEU A 103 2.45 -43.97 26.74
CA LEU A 103 1.72 -43.44 25.57
C LEU A 103 1.06 -42.10 25.89
N GLN A 104 0.46 -41.98 27.08
CA GLN A 104 -0.14 -40.75 27.56
C GLN A 104 0.91 -39.65 27.80
N SER A 105 2.03 -39.99 28.44
CA SER A 105 3.12 -39.04 28.70
C SER A 105 3.74 -38.49 27.40
N VAL A 106 3.96 -39.36 26.41
CA VAL A 106 4.47 -38.97 25.09
C VAL A 106 3.46 -38.07 24.37
N ALA A 107 2.18 -38.44 24.33
CA ALA A 107 1.14 -37.61 23.73
C ALA A 107 1.04 -36.24 24.42
N LEU A 108 1.08 -36.20 25.76
CA LEU A 108 1.03 -34.94 26.51
C LEU A 108 2.22 -34.03 26.16
N ARG A 109 3.43 -34.59 26.07
CA ARG A 109 4.61 -33.82 25.68
C ARG A 109 4.47 -33.27 24.26
N PHE A 110 4.05 -34.11 23.30
CA PHE A 110 3.83 -33.69 21.92
C PHE A 110 2.76 -32.60 21.79
N LEU A 111 1.66 -32.71 22.53
CA LEU A 111 0.59 -31.71 22.50
C LEU A 111 0.99 -30.38 23.15
N LYS A 112 1.87 -30.41 24.16
CA LYS A 112 2.44 -29.18 24.76
C LYS A 112 3.41 -28.44 23.84
N GLU A 113 4.07 -29.15 22.92
CA GLU A 113 4.93 -28.54 21.90
C GLU A 113 4.13 -27.84 20.80
N VAL A 114 2.82 -28.11 20.69
CA VAL A 114 1.94 -27.36 19.80
C VAL A 114 1.70 -25.98 20.41
N GLU A 115 2.34 -24.97 19.84
CA GLU A 115 2.06 -23.58 20.17
C GLU A 115 0.56 -23.30 20.04
N ASP A 116 0.02 -22.53 20.97
CA ASP A 116 -1.27 -21.87 20.77
C ASP A 116 -2.48 -22.84 20.89
N PHE A 117 -2.28 -23.96 21.62
CA PHE A 117 -3.30 -24.94 22.00
C PHE A 117 -4.09 -24.44 23.22
N ASP A 118 -5.00 -23.49 23.00
CA ASP A 118 -5.85 -22.89 24.04
C ASP A 118 -7.01 -23.82 24.42
N VAL A 119 -6.69 -24.89 25.14
CA VAL A 119 -7.62 -25.94 25.52
C VAL A 119 -7.53 -26.16 27.02
N SER A 120 -8.69 -26.28 27.69
CA SER A 120 -8.74 -26.58 29.13
C SER A 120 -8.02 -27.89 29.45
N GLU A 121 -7.37 -27.95 30.61
CA GLU A 121 -6.59 -29.12 31.03
C GLU A 121 -7.39 -30.43 31.04
N SER A 122 -8.69 -30.35 31.35
CA SER A 122 -9.63 -31.49 31.28
C SER A 122 -9.80 -32.04 29.86
N ILE A 123 -9.92 -31.16 28.86
CA ILE A 123 -10.04 -31.56 27.46
C ILE A 123 -8.70 -32.08 26.95
N LEU A 124 -7.58 -31.47 27.35
CA LEU A 124 -6.24 -31.97 27.01
C LEU A 124 -6.04 -33.41 27.50
N GLN A 125 -6.41 -33.72 28.75
CA GLN A 125 -6.37 -35.08 29.26
C GLN A 125 -7.27 -36.04 28.48
N GLY A 126 -8.48 -35.61 28.10
CA GLY A 126 -9.38 -36.40 27.25
C GLY A 126 -8.79 -36.72 25.87
N ILE A 127 -8.11 -35.75 25.26
CA ILE A 127 -7.40 -35.94 23.98
C ILE A 127 -6.25 -36.94 24.14
N VAL A 128 -5.45 -36.81 25.21
CA VAL A 128 -4.35 -37.73 25.52
C VAL A 128 -4.85 -39.16 25.72
N MET A 129 -5.93 -39.36 26.46
CA MET A 129 -6.59 -40.66 26.61
C MET A 129 -7.08 -41.21 25.27
N THR A 130 -7.59 -40.35 24.40
CA THR A 130 -8.05 -40.75 23.06
C THR A 130 -6.90 -41.27 22.20
N PHE A 131 -5.74 -40.61 22.22
CA PHE A 131 -4.55 -41.09 21.50
C PHE A 131 -4.06 -42.45 22.00
N GLN A 132 -4.01 -42.63 23.32
CA GLN A 132 -3.65 -43.92 23.92
C GLN A 132 -4.65 -45.01 23.51
N TYR A 133 -5.95 -44.74 23.60
CA TYR A 133 -6.99 -45.68 23.18
C TYR A 133 -6.90 -46.04 21.69
N MET A 134 -6.65 -45.05 20.82
CA MET A 134 -6.45 -45.29 19.39
C MET A 134 -5.30 -46.27 19.15
N HIS A 135 -4.14 -46.06 19.79
CA HIS A 135 -3.01 -46.96 19.65
C HIS A 135 -3.33 -48.38 20.15
N ALA A 136 -3.92 -48.50 21.35
CA ALA A 136 -4.30 -49.78 21.93
C ALA A 136 -5.30 -50.55 21.03
N SER A 137 -6.29 -49.85 20.48
CA SER A 137 -7.29 -50.44 19.58
C SER A 137 -6.67 -50.98 18.28
N VAL A 138 -5.64 -50.32 17.75
CA VAL A 138 -4.93 -50.76 16.54
C VAL A 138 -4.07 -51.99 16.83
N VAL A 139 -3.49 -52.10 18.03
CA VAL A 139 -2.77 -53.30 18.47
C VAL A 139 -3.72 -54.49 18.54
N GLU A 140 -4.88 -54.34 19.19
CA GLU A 140 -5.90 -55.39 19.28
C GLU A 140 -6.43 -55.79 17.88
N ALA A 141 -6.73 -54.80 17.04
CA ALA A 141 -7.18 -55.04 15.67
C ALA A 141 -6.12 -55.76 14.83
N SER A 142 -4.83 -55.48 15.04
CA SER A 142 -3.73 -56.15 14.34
C SER A 142 -3.58 -57.61 14.76
N GLU A 143 -3.84 -57.93 16.04
CA GLU A 143 -3.87 -59.31 16.51
C GLU A 143 -5.07 -60.07 15.91
N ARG A 144 -6.25 -59.44 15.88
CA ARG A 144 -7.43 -60.02 15.21
C ARG A 144 -7.19 -60.26 13.71
N PHE A 145 -6.57 -59.28 13.03
CA PHE A 145 -6.21 -59.38 11.61
C PHE A 145 -5.26 -60.57 11.34
N LYS A 146 -4.31 -60.80 12.23
CA LYS A 146 -3.42 -61.95 12.17
C LYS A 146 -4.16 -63.27 12.38
N GLN A 147 -5.11 -63.32 13.32
CA GLN A 147 -5.91 -64.54 13.57
C GLN A 147 -6.82 -64.89 12.40
N GLU A 148 -7.47 -63.89 11.79
CA GLU A 148 -8.44 -64.10 10.70
C GLU A 148 -7.76 -64.37 9.36
N LEU A 149 -6.70 -63.63 9.03
CA LEU A 149 -6.10 -63.63 7.68
C LEU A 149 -4.70 -64.22 7.65
N SER A 150 -4.14 -64.63 8.80
CA SER A 150 -2.76 -65.11 8.91
C SER A 150 -1.72 -64.13 8.34
N ARG A 151 -2.05 -62.83 8.35
CA ARG A 151 -1.19 -61.74 7.86
C ARG A 151 -0.70 -60.90 9.02
N HIS A 152 0.60 -60.64 9.05
CA HIS A 152 1.21 -59.81 10.09
C HIS A 152 1.06 -58.33 9.77
N ASN A 153 0.57 -57.56 10.74
CA ASN A 153 0.69 -56.10 10.78
C ASN A 153 1.45 -55.73 12.06
N TYR A 154 2.54 -54.98 11.93
CA TYR A 154 3.38 -54.60 13.07
C TYR A 154 3.09 -53.17 13.46
N VAL A 155 2.57 -52.99 14.68
CA VAL A 155 2.36 -51.68 15.28
C VAL A 155 3.62 -51.29 16.03
N THR A 156 4.22 -50.15 15.67
CA THR A 156 5.47 -49.68 16.28
C THR A 156 5.25 -48.34 17.00
N PRO A 157 6.07 -48.01 18.02
CA PRO A 157 6.06 -46.68 18.62
C PRO A 157 6.29 -45.57 17.60
N THR A 158 7.08 -45.82 16.55
CA THR A 158 7.28 -44.87 15.45
C THR A 158 5.97 -44.52 14.75
N SER A 159 5.11 -45.50 14.46
CA SER A 159 3.78 -45.26 13.89
C SER A 159 2.88 -44.42 14.81
N TYR A 160 3.04 -44.54 16.13
CA TYR A 160 2.35 -43.67 17.10
C TYR A 160 2.88 -42.23 17.07
N LEU A 161 4.20 -42.06 16.98
CA LEU A 161 4.81 -40.74 16.83
C LEU A 161 4.40 -40.08 15.51
N GLU A 162 4.29 -40.84 14.42
CA GLU A 162 3.77 -40.38 13.13
C GLU A 162 2.29 -39.95 13.22
N LEU A 163 1.47 -40.67 13.98
CA LEU A 163 0.08 -40.26 14.25
C LEU A 163 0.04 -38.89 14.95
N LEU A 164 0.87 -38.71 15.99
CA LEU A 164 0.95 -37.45 16.73
C LEU A 164 1.47 -36.31 15.85
N SER A 165 2.52 -36.53 15.07
CA SER A 165 3.06 -35.50 14.17
C SER A 165 2.06 -35.12 13.07
N SER A 166 1.39 -36.10 12.46
CA SER A 166 0.37 -35.88 11.44
C SER A 166 -0.83 -35.12 12.00
N TYR A 167 -1.23 -35.41 13.25
CA TYR A 167 -2.29 -34.67 13.93
C TYR A 167 -1.92 -33.21 14.11
N THR A 168 -0.72 -32.92 14.62
CA THR A 168 -0.22 -31.55 14.79
C THR A 168 -0.17 -30.79 13.48
N GLU A 169 0.35 -31.41 12.42
CA GLU A 169 0.40 -30.78 11.09
C GLU A 169 -1.01 -30.46 10.56
N LEU A 170 -1.92 -31.43 10.63
CA LEU A 170 -3.30 -31.25 10.18
C LEU A 170 -4.01 -30.15 10.97
N MET A 171 -3.78 -30.10 12.28
CA MET A 171 -4.38 -29.11 13.16
C MET A 171 -3.87 -27.70 12.86
N ASN A 172 -2.57 -27.53 12.68
CA ASN A 172 -1.98 -26.25 12.28
C ASN A 172 -2.54 -25.76 10.94
N LYS A 173 -2.68 -26.67 9.97
CA LYS A 173 -3.29 -26.36 8.67
C LYS A 173 -4.75 -25.93 8.79
N LYS A 174 -5.54 -26.62 9.61
CA LYS A 174 -6.96 -26.29 9.85
C LYS A 174 -7.10 -24.97 10.60
N LYS A 175 -6.27 -24.74 11.61
CA LYS A 175 -6.23 -23.48 12.36
C LYS A 175 -5.84 -22.31 11.46
N GLY A 176 -4.81 -22.45 10.63
CA GLY A 176 -4.42 -21.43 9.66
C GLY A 176 -5.57 -21.06 8.72
N SER A 177 -6.23 -22.06 8.12
CA SER A 177 -7.39 -21.82 7.25
C SER A 177 -8.56 -21.15 7.97
N LEU A 178 -8.81 -21.50 9.24
CA LEU A 178 -9.83 -20.85 10.06
C LEU A 178 -9.47 -19.39 10.37
N THR A 179 -8.22 -19.13 10.78
CA THR A 179 -7.72 -17.79 11.08
C THR A 179 -7.78 -16.88 9.86
N GLU A 180 -7.44 -17.38 8.68
CA GLU A 180 -7.61 -16.66 7.42
C GLU A 180 -9.09 -16.34 7.14
N GLY A 181 -9.98 -17.32 7.38
CA GLY A 181 -11.42 -17.14 7.24
C GLY A 181 -11.97 -16.06 8.20
N VAL A 182 -11.56 -16.12 9.46
CA VAL A 182 -11.91 -15.13 10.49
C VAL A 182 -11.33 -13.75 10.14
N GLY A 183 -10.08 -13.69 9.67
CA GLY A 183 -9.44 -12.45 9.23
C GLY A 183 -10.21 -11.79 8.09
N ARG A 184 -10.59 -12.56 7.07
CA ARG A 184 -11.41 -12.08 5.95
C ARG A 184 -12.77 -11.55 6.42
N LEU A 185 -13.44 -12.26 7.32
CA LEU A 185 -14.72 -11.82 7.89
C LEU A 185 -14.55 -10.54 8.71
N LYS A 186 -13.49 -10.44 9.52
CA LYS A 186 -13.17 -9.25 10.31
C LYS A 186 -12.91 -8.03 9.42
N THR A 187 -12.14 -8.19 8.35
CA THR A 187 -11.92 -7.12 7.35
C THR A 187 -13.21 -6.73 6.65
N GLY A 188 -14.03 -7.70 6.25
CA GLY A 188 -15.33 -7.45 5.64
C GLY A 188 -16.27 -6.67 6.56
N LEU A 189 -16.37 -7.10 7.82
CA LEU A 189 -17.18 -6.44 8.85
C LEU A 189 -16.68 -5.02 9.13
N GLY A 190 -15.37 -4.81 9.22
CA GLY A 190 -14.78 -3.49 9.39
C GLY A 190 -15.15 -2.53 8.27
N LYS A 191 -15.08 -2.98 7.01
CA LYS A 191 -15.50 -2.18 5.85
C LYS A 191 -17.00 -1.83 5.92
N LEU A 192 -17.85 -2.81 6.23
CA LEU A 192 -19.29 -2.58 6.37
C LEU A 192 -19.59 -1.56 7.48
N GLN A 193 -18.88 -1.63 8.60
CA GLN A 193 -19.02 -0.67 9.68
C GLN A 193 -18.61 0.74 9.25
N THR A 194 -17.45 0.90 8.59
CA THR A 194 -17.00 2.21 8.07
C THR A 194 -18.02 2.78 7.08
N THR A 195 -18.51 1.98 6.13
CA THR A 195 -19.53 2.45 5.18
C THR A 195 -20.83 2.81 5.89
N ALA A 196 -21.25 2.08 6.92
CA ALA A 196 -22.45 2.43 7.70
C ALA A 196 -22.28 3.77 8.43
N GLU A 197 -21.09 4.05 8.97
CA GLU A 197 -20.75 5.33 9.59
C GLU A 197 -20.74 6.47 8.56
N GLU A 198 -20.14 6.27 7.39
CA GLU A 198 -20.13 7.24 6.29
C GLU A 198 -21.56 7.55 5.77
N VAL A 199 -22.38 6.52 5.56
CA VAL A 199 -23.77 6.68 5.14
C VAL A 199 -24.57 7.47 6.17
N LYS A 200 -24.32 7.26 7.47
CA LYS A 200 -24.96 8.04 8.54
C LYS A 200 -24.58 9.52 8.46
N ILE A 201 -23.31 9.84 8.19
CA ILE A 201 -22.84 11.22 8.01
C ILE A 201 -23.49 11.86 6.77
N LEU A 202 -23.49 11.14 5.63
CA LEU A 202 -24.12 11.61 4.40
C LEU A 202 -25.63 11.86 4.60
N GLN A 203 -26.33 10.99 5.33
CA GLN A 203 -27.75 11.18 5.65
C GLN A 203 -27.99 12.45 6.48
N SER A 204 -27.12 12.75 7.46
CA SER A 204 -27.21 14.01 8.20
C SER A 204 -26.98 15.23 7.31
N GLN A 205 -25.94 15.22 6.48
CA GLN A 205 -25.64 16.32 5.55
C GLN A 205 -26.77 16.54 4.56
N LEU A 206 -27.35 15.47 4.03
CA LEU A 206 -28.46 15.54 3.07
C LEU A 206 -29.71 16.13 3.73
N LYS A 207 -29.96 15.80 5.01
CA LYS A 207 -31.07 16.38 5.78
C LYS A 207 -30.91 17.89 6.00
N GLU A 208 -29.67 18.37 6.16
CA GLU A 208 -29.35 19.80 6.31
C GLU A 208 -29.36 20.56 4.97
N LEU A 209 -28.81 19.97 3.90
CA LEU A 209 -28.74 20.62 2.59
C LEU A 209 -30.10 20.71 1.88
N LYS A 210 -31.00 19.76 2.11
CA LYS A 210 -32.29 19.70 1.42
C LYS A 210 -33.13 20.99 1.56
N PRO A 211 -33.37 21.54 2.77
CA PRO A 211 -34.12 22.79 2.90
C PRO A 211 -33.39 24.00 2.29
N LEU A 212 -32.05 24.08 2.43
CA LEU A 212 -31.25 25.14 1.83
C LEU A 212 -31.35 25.15 0.29
N LEU A 213 -31.37 23.96 -0.31
CA LEU A 213 -31.54 23.81 -1.76
C LEU A 213 -32.94 24.23 -2.21
N GLU A 214 -33.99 23.87 -1.45
CA GLU A 214 -35.37 24.28 -1.73
C GLU A 214 -35.59 25.79 -1.55
N GLU A 215 -34.83 26.44 -0.66
CA GLU A 215 -34.81 27.91 -0.52
C GLU A 215 -34.07 28.57 -1.68
N ALA A 216 -32.85 28.12 -1.99
CA ALA A 216 -32.07 28.64 -3.11
C ALA A 216 -32.78 28.46 -4.46
N ALA A 217 -33.50 27.35 -4.66
CA ALA A 217 -34.32 27.13 -5.85
C ALA A 217 -35.48 28.13 -5.94
N ARG A 218 -36.16 28.41 -4.82
CA ARG A 218 -37.21 29.44 -4.78
C ARG A 218 -36.65 30.84 -5.07
N ASP A 219 -35.50 31.16 -4.49
CA ASP A 219 -34.84 32.45 -4.73
C ASP A 219 -34.40 32.60 -6.20
N ALA A 220 -33.90 31.52 -6.81
CA ALA A 220 -33.56 31.49 -8.22
C ALA A 220 -34.79 31.69 -9.12
N ASP A 221 -35.91 31.03 -8.83
CA ASP A 221 -37.18 31.23 -9.56
C ASP A 221 -37.68 32.68 -9.44
N ILE A 222 -37.61 33.26 -8.23
CA ILE A 222 -37.94 34.68 -8.03
C ILE A 222 -37.00 35.58 -8.84
N MET A 223 -35.70 35.29 -8.85
CA MET A 223 -34.73 36.07 -9.61
C MET A 223 -34.97 35.99 -11.12
N ILE A 224 -35.33 34.81 -11.64
CA ILE A 224 -35.70 34.61 -13.04
C ILE A 224 -36.93 35.46 -13.39
N THR A 225 -37.97 35.46 -12.56
CA THR A 225 -39.16 36.28 -12.83
C THR A 225 -38.86 37.78 -12.81
N LYS A 226 -38.01 38.25 -11.90
CA LYS A 226 -37.53 39.64 -11.88
C LYS A 226 -36.72 40.00 -13.13
N ILE A 227 -35.77 39.16 -13.52
CA ILE A 227 -34.98 39.37 -14.74
C ILE A 227 -35.90 39.42 -15.97
N ALA A 228 -36.93 38.57 -16.04
CA ALA A 228 -37.91 38.61 -17.12
C ALA A 228 -38.71 39.93 -17.14
N ALA A 229 -39.09 40.48 -15.98
CA ALA A 229 -39.75 41.78 -15.90
C ALA A 229 -38.81 42.93 -16.26
N ASP A 230 -37.58 42.92 -15.72
CA ASP A 230 -36.57 43.96 -15.97
C ASP A 230 -36.12 43.96 -17.43
N THR A 231 -36.07 42.80 -18.10
CA THR A 231 -35.76 42.72 -19.54
C THR A 231 -36.86 43.31 -20.42
N VAL A 232 -38.14 43.17 -20.05
CA VAL A 232 -39.24 43.85 -20.76
C VAL A 232 -39.10 45.37 -20.64
N ILE A 233 -38.87 45.87 -19.42
CA ILE A 233 -38.68 47.31 -19.17
C ILE A 233 -37.43 47.83 -19.89
N ALA A 234 -36.35 47.06 -19.89
CA ALA A 234 -35.11 47.43 -20.58
C ALA A 234 -35.31 47.50 -22.11
N GLU A 235 -36.06 46.58 -22.71
CA GLU A 235 -36.34 46.63 -24.16
C GLU A 235 -37.27 47.79 -24.53
N GLU A 236 -38.29 48.09 -23.70
CA GLU A 236 -39.13 49.29 -23.87
C GLU A 236 -38.29 50.57 -23.79
N THR A 237 -37.41 50.66 -22.79
CA THR A 237 -36.52 51.81 -22.61
C THR A 237 -35.54 51.95 -23.78
N LYS A 238 -35.01 50.83 -24.27
CA LYS A 238 -34.11 50.79 -25.42
C LYS A 238 -34.80 51.28 -26.70
N GLU A 239 -36.05 50.89 -26.94
CA GLU A 239 -36.82 51.37 -28.10
C GLU A 239 -37.07 52.88 -28.04
N ILE A 240 -37.32 53.43 -26.83
CA ILE A 240 -37.45 54.88 -26.63
C ILE A 240 -36.13 55.59 -26.92
N VAL A 241 -35.03 55.09 -26.36
CA VAL A 241 -33.69 55.69 -26.55
C VAL A 241 -33.27 55.63 -28.01
N GLU A 242 -33.52 54.54 -28.74
CA GLU A 242 -33.23 54.44 -30.17
C GLU A 242 -34.00 55.48 -31.01
N LYS A 243 -35.28 55.74 -30.67
CA LYS A 243 -36.08 56.80 -31.32
C LYS A 243 -35.54 58.19 -31.01
N GLU A 244 -35.17 58.45 -29.75
CA GLU A 244 -34.59 59.73 -29.34
C GLU A 244 -33.21 59.96 -29.97
N GLU A 245 -32.39 58.92 -30.07
CA GLU A 245 -31.07 58.96 -30.72
C GLU A 245 -31.20 59.29 -32.22
N GLN A 246 -32.13 58.66 -32.93
CA GLN A 246 -32.40 58.98 -34.34
C GLN A 246 -32.85 60.44 -34.52
N ALA A 247 -33.79 60.91 -33.69
CA ALA A 247 -34.28 62.29 -33.75
C ALA A 247 -33.18 63.31 -33.38
N ALA A 248 -32.30 62.98 -32.44
CA ALA A 248 -31.16 63.81 -32.07
C ALA A 248 -30.12 63.85 -33.19
N ALA A 249 -29.83 62.73 -33.85
CA ALA A 249 -28.92 62.66 -34.98
C ALA A 249 -29.42 63.46 -36.19
N GLU A 250 -30.71 63.41 -36.48
CA GLU A 250 -31.33 64.22 -37.55
C GLU A 250 -31.20 65.72 -37.26
N LYS A 251 -31.57 66.15 -36.04
CA LYS A 251 -31.39 67.56 -35.62
C LYS A 251 -29.94 67.99 -35.60
N ALA A 252 -29.01 67.13 -35.20
CA ALA A 252 -27.58 67.42 -35.24
C ALA A 252 -27.09 67.63 -36.68
N TYR A 253 -27.55 66.80 -37.62
CA TYR A 253 -27.23 66.94 -39.04
C TYR A 253 -27.80 68.24 -39.63
N GLU A 254 -29.07 68.58 -39.34
CA GLU A 254 -29.67 69.84 -39.76
C GLU A 254 -28.92 71.05 -39.21
N THR A 255 -28.57 71.03 -37.92
CA THR A 255 -27.84 72.13 -37.27
C THR A 255 -26.43 72.28 -37.83
N GLN A 256 -25.75 71.17 -38.14
CA GLN A 256 -24.45 71.18 -38.78
C GLN A 256 -24.50 71.82 -40.17
N ASN A 257 -25.48 71.44 -40.99
CA ASN A 257 -25.65 72.05 -42.32
C ASN A 257 -25.90 73.57 -42.24
N ILE A 258 -26.74 74.02 -41.30
CA ILE A 258 -26.99 75.44 -41.07
C ILE A 258 -25.72 76.16 -40.62
N ALA A 259 -24.92 75.54 -39.74
CA ALA A 259 -23.67 76.10 -39.27
C ALA A 259 -22.61 76.20 -40.39
N GLU A 260 -22.50 75.17 -41.25
CA GLU A 260 -21.61 75.18 -42.40
C GLU A 260 -22.01 76.24 -43.44
N ASP A 261 -23.31 76.43 -43.68
CA ASP A 261 -23.83 77.47 -44.56
C ASP A 261 -23.53 78.88 -44.03
N ALA A 262 -23.80 79.12 -42.74
CA ALA A 262 -23.49 80.39 -42.09
C ALA A 262 -21.98 80.69 -42.04
N GLN A 263 -21.13 79.67 -41.87
CA GLN A 263 -19.67 79.83 -41.89
C GLN A 263 -19.17 80.20 -43.28
N ARG A 264 -19.74 79.62 -44.35
CA ARG A 264 -19.43 79.98 -45.74
C ARG A 264 -19.74 81.45 -46.04
N ASP A 265 -20.91 81.93 -45.63
CA ASP A 265 -21.32 83.32 -45.81
C ASP A 265 -20.40 84.28 -45.04
N LEU A 266 -19.96 83.88 -43.83
CA LEU A 266 -19.01 84.64 -43.04
C LEU A 266 -17.63 84.74 -43.71
N ASP A 267 -17.13 83.62 -44.24
CA ASP A 267 -15.83 83.54 -44.92
C ASP A 267 -15.80 84.35 -46.23
N GLU A 268 -16.94 84.53 -46.92
CA GLU A 268 -17.07 85.41 -48.08
C GLU A 268 -17.07 86.90 -47.68
N ALA A 269 -17.73 87.25 -46.58
CA ALA A 269 -17.86 88.64 -46.13
C ALA A 269 -16.62 89.17 -45.39
N LEU A 270 -15.88 88.32 -44.68
CA LEU A 270 -14.72 88.68 -43.86
C LEU A 270 -13.58 89.38 -44.64
N PRO A 271 -13.16 88.92 -45.83
CA PRO A 271 -12.10 89.55 -46.61
C PRO A 271 -12.43 91.00 -46.99
N ALA A 272 -13.68 91.28 -47.36
CA ALA A 272 -14.13 92.61 -47.71
C ALA A 272 -14.13 93.55 -46.49
N LEU A 273 -14.54 93.05 -45.32
CA LEU A 273 -14.52 93.82 -44.07
C LEU A 273 -13.10 94.11 -43.60
N LEU A 274 -12.21 93.11 -43.60
CA LEU A 274 -10.80 93.29 -43.22
C LEU A 274 -10.07 94.24 -44.18
N ALA A 275 -10.34 94.17 -45.48
CA ALA A 275 -9.80 95.13 -46.47
C ALA A 275 -10.30 96.56 -46.22
N ALA A 276 -11.57 96.72 -45.85
CA ALA A 276 -12.13 98.02 -45.47
C ALA A 276 -11.52 98.55 -44.15
N GLU A 277 -11.33 97.70 -43.13
CA GLU A 277 -10.70 98.10 -41.86
C GLU A 277 -9.22 98.48 -42.05
N ALA A 278 -8.48 97.74 -42.87
CA ALA A 278 -7.09 98.05 -43.20
C ALA A 278 -6.97 99.40 -43.92
N SER A 279 -7.89 99.69 -44.85
CA SER A 279 -7.96 100.97 -45.56
C SER A 279 -8.30 102.12 -44.60
N LEU A 280 -9.15 101.89 -43.59
CA LEU A 280 -9.51 102.87 -42.57
C LEU A 280 -8.35 103.15 -41.60
N LYS A 281 -7.56 102.14 -41.24
CA LYS A 281 -6.33 102.29 -40.44
C LYS A 281 -5.20 103.02 -41.17
N ALA A 282 -5.19 103.04 -42.50
CA ALA A 282 -4.19 103.74 -43.31
C ALA A 282 -4.42 105.27 -43.39
N LEU A 283 -5.57 105.77 -42.96
CA LEU A 283 -5.90 107.20 -42.94
C LEU A 283 -5.12 107.93 -41.84
N ASN A 284 -4.38 108.96 -42.23
CA ASN A 284 -3.65 109.79 -41.29
C ASN A 284 -4.49 111.00 -40.87
N LYS A 285 -4.19 111.55 -39.69
CA LYS A 285 -4.92 112.71 -39.12
C LYS A 285 -4.95 113.93 -40.07
N ASN A 286 -3.94 114.06 -40.93
CA ASN A 286 -3.84 115.13 -41.92
C ASN A 286 -4.92 115.02 -43.01
N ASP A 287 -5.27 113.79 -43.45
CA ASP A 287 -6.27 113.55 -44.50
C ASP A 287 -7.67 113.98 -44.04
N ILE A 288 -7.98 113.77 -42.74
CA ILE A 288 -9.23 114.21 -42.12
C ILE A 288 -9.28 115.75 -41.98
N ILE A 289 -8.13 116.40 -41.73
CA ILE A 289 -8.03 117.85 -41.62
C ILE A 289 -8.25 118.51 -42.98
N GLU A 290 -7.75 117.92 -44.08
CA GLU A 290 -8.00 118.41 -45.43
C GLU A 290 -9.49 118.46 -45.74
N VAL A 291 -10.22 117.35 -45.50
CA VAL A 291 -11.67 117.28 -45.75
C VAL A 291 -12.43 118.32 -44.92
N ARG A 292 -12.03 118.58 -43.66
CA ARG A 292 -12.63 119.63 -42.82
C ARG A 292 -12.41 121.05 -43.37
N SER A 293 -11.27 121.28 -44.03
CA SER A 293 -10.88 122.61 -44.52
C SER A 293 -11.44 122.97 -45.90
N MET A 294 -12.06 122.01 -46.61
CA MET A 294 -12.65 122.25 -47.93
C MET A 294 -13.92 123.12 -47.84
N LYS A 295 -13.85 124.35 -48.35
CA LYS A 295 -15.01 125.26 -48.45
C LYS A 295 -16.10 124.77 -49.43
N ARG A 296 -15.76 123.93 -50.41
CA ARG A 296 -16.68 123.25 -51.35
C ARG A 296 -16.16 121.84 -51.65
N PRO A 297 -16.53 120.82 -50.85
CA PRO A 297 -16.06 119.47 -51.08
C PRO A 297 -16.64 118.88 -52.39
N PRO A 298 -15.89 117.99 -53.09
CA PRO A 298 -16.39 117.27 -54.26
C PRO A 298 -17.60 116.39 -53.94
N ALA A 299 -18.46 116.14 -54.93
CA ALA A 299 -19.72 115.39 -54.75
C ALA A 299 -19.52 114.00 -54.10
N GLY A 300 -18.42 113.30 -54.40
CA GLY A 300 -18.12 111.99 -53.80
C GLY A 300 -17.85 112.03 -52.30
N VAL A 301 -17.21 113.10 -51.79
CA VAL A 301 -16.93 113.27 -50.34
C VAL A 301 -18.22 113.61 -49.58
N VAL A 302 -19.10 114.41 -50.19
CA VAL A 302 -20.42 114.74 -49.62
C VAL A 302 -21.26 113.48 -49.47
N TYR A 303 -21.33 112.63 -50.49
CA TYR A 303 -22.12 111.40 -50.46
C TYR A 303 -21.62 110.38 -49.42
N VAL A 304 -20.29 110.21 -49.29
CA VAL A 304 -19.70 109.30 -48.28
C VAL A 304 -19.89 109.84 -46.86
N ILE A 305 -19.73 111.14 -46.63
CA ILE A 305 -20.01 111.75 -45.32
C ILE A 305 -21.49 111.71 -44.99
N GLU A 306 -22.39 111.87 -45.97
CA GLU A 306 -23.83 111.73 -45.79
C GLU A 306 -24.20 110.29 -45.38
N ALA A 307 -23.63 109.27 -46.04
CA ALA A 307 -23.80 107.88 -45.65
C ALA A 307 -23.27 107.59 -44.22
N ILE A 308 -22.10 108.13 -43.87
CA ILE A 308 -21.55 108.02 -42.50
C ILE A 308 -22.45 108.74 -41.48
N CYS A 309 -23.00 109.90 -41.82
CA CYS A 309 -23.95 110.62 -40.97
C CYS A 309 -25.25 109.84 -40.77
N ILE A 310 -25.73 109.09 -41.78
CA ILE A 310 -26.89 108.20 -41.62
C ILE A 310 -26.53 107.00 -40.73
N VAL A 311 -25.40 106.32 -40.99
CA VAL A 311 -24.93 105.17 -40.19
C VAL A 311 -24.64 105.56 -38.73
N LYS A 312 -24.11 106.77 -38.50
CA LYS A 312 -23.87 107.35 -37.17
C LYS A 312 -25.04 108.18 -36.63
N ASN A 313 -26.17 108.22 -37.33
CA ASN A 313 -27.43 108.86 -36.92
C ASN A 313 -27.31 110.38 -36.59
N ILE A 314 -26.50 111.13 -37.34
CA ILE A 314 -26.28 112.59 -37.22
C ILE A 314 -27.15 113.34 -38.25
N LYS A 315 -28.02 114.25 -37.79
CA LYS A 315 -28.98 114.98 -38.65
C LYS A 315 -28.37 116.27 -39.25
N PRO A 316 -28.69 116.64 -40.51
CA PRO A 316 -28.15 117.84 -41.17
C PRO A 316 -28.81 119.15 -40.69
N ASN A 317 -28.00 120.19 -40.47
CA ASN A 317 -28.46 121.54 -40.11
C ASN A 317 -28.82 122.34 -41.38
N LYS A 318 -30.05 122.90 -41.46
CA LYS A 318 -30.48 123.75 -42.59
C LYS A 318 -29.86 125.15 -42.51
N VAL A 319 -29.18 125.58 -43.58
CA VAL A 319 -28.68 126.97 -43.75
C VAL A 319 -29.57 127.70 -44.76
N SER A 320 -30.28 128.74 -44.33
CA SER A 320 -31.05 129.65 -45.18
C SER A 320 -30.15 130.70 -45.83
N ARG A 321 -30.46 131.09 -47.08
CA ARG A 321 -29.84 132.14 -47.93
C ARG A 321 -28.83 133.07 -47.27
#